data_AF-A0A662UMZ1-F1
#
_entry.id   AF-A0A662UMZ1-F1
#
_cell.length_a   1.000
_cell.length_b   1.000
_cell.length_c   1.000
_cell.angle_alpha   90.00
_cell.angle_beta   90.00
_cell.angle_gamma   90.00
#
_symmetry.space_group_name_H-M   'P 1'
#
loop_
_entity.id
_entity.type
_entity.pdbx_description
1 polymer ?
#
loop_
_entity_poly.entity_id
_entity_poly.type
_entity_poly.pdbx_seq_one_letter_code
_entity_poly.pdbx_strand_id
1 'polypeptide(L)'
;MRGKQFDWRRVAEERNAFWSANPVYRLVYESMRKQGYHFIGRTGVVKRCHWTREAVVNHRFCYKCLWYGIESHRCIQMSPVAIWCWNRCQHCWRVQPEDIGVHWDETKPPVVDDPSVLVEESIRVHRQIMAGFKGNPVADQKMVEEAMNPKHAAISLTGEPLLYTRIGDLIREYHKRGITTFLVTHGTRPDVLAGIDEEPTQLYLSLEAWSREKYLEFNRPIVPRAWDLVVETIELLPSFKAPTVYRITLIKGFNDTSEAIKGFRKLIEIGNPTYVEVKAYMYMGYSRSRLKPDNMPSHEEVKAFAEKLAEEIG
;
A
#
# COMPACT_ATOMS: atom_id res chain seq x y z
N MET A 1 -5.84 31.36 3.72
CA MET A 1 -4.41 31.00 3.64
C MET A 1 -4.04 30.89 2.17
N ARG A 2 -3.13 31.75 1.65
CA ARG A 2 -2.60 31.57 0.30
C ARG A 2 -1.77 30.28 0.31
N GLY A 3 -2.20 29.25 -0.42
CA GLY A 3 -1.51 27.96 -0.45
C GLY A 3 -0.06 28.13 -0.91
N LYS A 4 0.85 27.29 -0.41
CA LYS A 4 2.24 27.20 -0.89
C LYS A 4 2.21 27.09 -2.41
N GLN A 5 2.83 28.04 -3.12
CA GLN A 5 2.89 28.00 -4.58
C GLN A 5 3.99 27.02 -4.98
N PHE A 6 3.62 25.96 -5.69
CA PHE A 6 4.56 24.94 -6.14
C PHE A 6 5.04 25.24 -7.56
N ASP A 7 6.36 25.21 -7.76
CA ASP A 7 6.94 25.19 -9.11
C ASP A 7 6.92 23.76 -9.67
N TRP A 8 5.82 23.42 -10.35
CA TRP A 8 5.63 22.10 -10.94
C TRP A 8 6.61 21.78 -12.07
N ARG A 9 7.18 22.80 -12.73
CA ARG A 9 8.20 22.58 -13.77
C ARG A 9 9.47 22.07 -13.11
N ARG A 10 9.93 22.77 -12.06
CA ARG A 10 11.09 22.35 -11.27
C ARG A 10 10.91 20.95 -10.66
N VAL A 11 9.75 20.65 -10.06
CA VAL A 11 9.47 19.31 -9.52
C VAL A 11 9.58 18.23 -10.61
N ALA A 12 9.06 18.50 -11.82
CA ALA A 12 9.16 17.56 -12.93
C ALA A 12 10.60 17.41 -13.46
N GLU A 13 11.38 18.49 -13.52
CA GLU A 13 12.79 18.48 -13.91
C GLU A 13 13.63 17.67 -12.91
N GLU A 14 13.48 17.93 -11.60
CA GLU A 14 14.16 17.19 -10.54
C GLU A 14 13.81 15.69 -10.57
N ARG A 15 12.53 15.35 -10.79
CA ARG A 15 12.09 13.97 -11.00
C ARG A 15 12.76 13.33 -12.22
N ASN A 16 12.75 14.00 -13.37
CA ASN A 16 13.30 13.45 -14.61
C ASN A 16 14.82 13.26 -14.50
N ALA A 17 15.52 14.21 -13.88
CA ALA A 17 16.94 14.11 -13.59
C ALA A 17 17.23 12.91 -12.67
N PHE A 18 16.46 12.75 -11.58
CA PHE A 18 16.60 11.64 -10.65
C PHE A 18 16.46 10.27 -11.32
N TRP A 19 15.38 10.05 -12.09
CA TRP A 19 15.13 8.75 -12.73
C TRP A 19 16.02 8.50 -13.96
N SER A 20 16.60 9.55 -14.56
CA SER A 20 17.54 9.40 -15.70
C SER A 20 19.01 9.31 -15.26
N ALA A 21 19.34 9.62 -14.01
CA ALA A 21 20.71 9.64 -13.51
C ALA A 21 21.37 8.25 -13.47
N ASN A 22 20.57 7.18 -13.39
CA ASN A 22 21.06 5.80 -13.33
C ASN A 22 20.31 4.94 -14.38
N PRO A 23 21.01 4.18 -15.24
CA PRO A 23 20.38 3.28 -16.21
C PRO A 23 19.36 2.30 -15.59
N VAL A 24 19.63 1.79 -14.39
CA VAL A 24 18.72 0.91 -13.64
C VAL A 24 17.44 1.65 -13.26
N TYR A 25 17.56 2.87 -12.72
CA TYR A 25 16.39 3.69 -12.38
C TYR A 25 15.58 4.05 -13.62
N ARG A 26 16.24 4.37 -14.74
CA ARG A 26 15.55 4.63 -16.02
C ARG A 26 14.74 3.42 -16.46
N LEU A 27 15.33 2.22 -16.44
CA LEU A 27 14.64 0.99 -16.82
C LEU A 27 13.41 0.71 -15.94
N VAL A 28 13.56 0.86 -14.62
CA VAL A 28 12.48 0.67 -13.66
C VAL A 28 11.37 1.71 -13.86
N TYR A 29 11.74 2.97 -14.05
CA TYR A 29 10.82 4.08 -14.32
C TYR A 29 9.98 3.81 -15.57
N GLU A 30 10.61 3.40 -16.67
CA GLU A 30 9.92 3.05 -17.92
C GLU A 30 8.99 1.85 -17.76
N SER A 31 9.44 0.80 -17.06
CA SER A 31 8.62 -0.39 -16.78
C SER A 31 7.38 -0.03 -15.97
N MET A 32 7.53 0.74 -14.89
CA MET A 32 6.40 1.15 -14.04
C MET A 32 5.44 2.09 -14.78
N ARG A 33 5.94 2.99 -15.63
CA ARG A 33 5.07 3.84 -16.47
C ARG A 33 4.22 3.01 -17.43
N LYS A 34 4.78 1.98 -18.06
CA LYS A 34 4.02 1.03 -18.92
C LYS A 34 2.93 0.30 -18.14
N GLN A 35 3.11 0.09 -16.84
CA GLN A 35 2.10 -0.50 -15.94
C GLN A 35 1.07 0.53 -15.41
N GLY A 36 1.12 1.78 -15.87
CA GLY A 36 0.16 2.83 -15.49
C GLY A 36 0.46 3.52 -14.15
N TYR A 37 1.68 3.43 -13.64
CA TYR A 37 2.11 4.25 -12.51
C TYR A 37 2.46 5.67 -12.97
N HIS A 38 2.02 6.65 -12.19
CA HIS A 38 2.34 8.06 -12.35
C HIS A 38 3.27 8.49 -11.21
N PHE A 39 4.52 8.80 -11.53
CA PHE A 39 5.49 9.24 -10.52
C PHE A 39 5.15 10.64 -9.99
N ILE A 40 5.34 10.82 -8.69
CA ILE A 40 5.18 12.08 -7.95
C ILE A 40 6.41 12.32 -7.07
N GLY A 41 6.82 13.59 -6.91
CA GLY A 41 8.14 13.91 -6.38
C GLY A 41 9.23 13.17 -7.16
N ARG A 42 10.28 12.76 -6.47
CA ARG A 42 11.35 11.90 -6.98
C ARG A 42 11.09 10.43 -6.65
N THR A 43 10.52 10.11 -5.48
CA THR A 43 10.39 8.70 -5.03
C THR A 43 8.97 8.16 -5.05
N GLY A 44 7.95 9.01 -5.05
CA GLY A 44 6.57 8.60 -4.89
C GLY A 44 5.87 8.21 -6.19
N VAL A 45 4.73 7.55 -6.07
CA VAL A 45 3.86 7.15 -7.18
C VAL A 45 2.38 7.22 -6.81
N VAL A 46 1.55 7.49 -7.81
CA VAL A 46 0.09 7.34 -7.81
C VAL A 46 -0.30 6.37 -8.91
N LYS A 47 -1.33 5.58 -8.67
CA LYS A 47 -1.97 4.78 -9.70
C LYS A 47 -3.46 4.72 -9.43
N ARG A 48 -4.27 4.72 -10.48
CA ARG A 48 -5.70 4.55 -10.34
C ARG A 48 -6.00 3.13 -9.83
N CYS A 49 -6.75 3.03 -8.75
CA CYS A 49 -7.26 1.75 -8.28
C CYS A 49 -8.23 1.15 -9.32
N HIS A 50 -8.20 -0.18 -9.48
CA HIS A 50 -9.18 -0.89 -10.29
C HIS A 50 -10.62 -0.51 -9.90
N TRP A 51 -10.91 -0.47 -8.60
CA TRP A 51 -12.24 -0.17 -8.07
C TRP A 51 -12.69 1.28 -8.28
N THR A 52 -11.77 2.23 -8.46
CA THR A 52 -12.12 3.60 -8.88
C THR A 52 -12.76 3.59 -10.26
N ARG A 53 -12.23 2.76 -11.18
CA ARG A 53 -12.86 2.55 -12.51
C ARG A 53 -14.23 1.92 -12.37
N GLU A 54 -14.29 0.82 -11.63
CA GLU A 54 -15.50 0.01 -11.50
C GLU A 54 -16.64 0.80 -10.85
N ALA A 55 -16.32 1.69 -9.90
CA ALA A 55 -17.32 2.58 -9.31
C ALA A 55 -17.88 3.55 -10.36
N VAL A 56 -17.00 4.23 -11.10
CA VAL A 56 -17.39 5.27 -12.06
C VAL A 56 -18.06 4.72 -13.32
N VAL A 57 -17.66 3.53 -13.80
CA VAL A 57 -18.16 2.98 -15.07
C VAL A 57 -19.27 1.96 -14.87
N ASN A 58 -19.20 1.17 -13.80
CA ASN A 58 -20.06 0.01 -13.61
C ASN A 58 -20.87 0.07 -12.30
N HIS A 59 -20.80 1.16 -11.52
CA HIS A 59 -21.42 1.28 -10.20
C HIS A 59 -21.06 0.12 -9.24
N ARG A 60 -19.83 -0.38 -9.34
CA ARG A 60 -19.29 -1.44 -8.48
C ARG A 60 -18.22 -0.89 -7.55
N PHE A 61 -18.39 -1.12 -6.25
CA PHE A 61 -17.53 -0.52 -5.22
C PHE A 61 -16.58 -1.56 -4.60
N CYS A 62 -15.45 -1.09 -4.07
CA CYS A 62 -14.55 -1.98 -3.33
C CYS A 62 -15.16 -2.38 -1.99
N TYR A 63 -14.66 -3.47 -1.41
CA TYR A 63 -15.12 -3.98 -0.12
C TYR A 63 -15.03 -2.95 1.02
N LYS A 64 -14.09 -1.99 0.96
CA LYS A 64 -13.97 -0.91 1.96
C LYS A 64 -15.17 0.05 1.95
N CYS A 65 -15.90 0.14 0.84
CA CYS A 65 -17.18 0.85 0.79
C CYS A 65 -18.21 0.19 1.71
N LEU A 66 -18.24 -1.14 1.71
CA LEU A 66 -19.15 -1.92 2.56
C LEU A 66 -18.72 -1.92 4.03
N TRP A 67 -17.43 -2.14 4.30
CA TRP A 67 -16.95 -2.31 5.68
C TRP A 67 -16.71 -1.00 6.42
N TYR A 68 -16.29 0.05 5.71
CA TYR A 68 -15.81 1.29 6.34
C TYR A 68 -16.47 2.56 5.77
N GLY A 69 -17.47 2.42 4.89
CA GLY A 69 -18.14 3.57 4.26
C GLY A 69 -17.26 4.37 3.28
N ILE A 70 -16.19 3.77 2.75
CA ILE A 70 -15.23 4.45 1.88
C ILE A 70 -15.70 4.54 0.44
N GLU A 71 -15.79 5.78 -0.05
CA GLU A 71 -16.16 6.10 -1.43
C GLU A 71 -15.01 5.74 -2.38
N SER A 72 -15.12 4.60 -3.05
CA SER A 72 -14.03 4.01 -3.86
C SER A 72 -13.56 4.93 -5.00
N HIS A 73 -14.46 5.73 -5.57
CA HIS A 73 -14.16 6.69 -6.63
C HIS A 73 -13.41 7.92 -6.13
N ARG A 74 -13.43 8.21 -4.82
CA ARG A 74 -12.80 9.38 -4.19
C ARG A 74 -11.52 9.03 -3.41
N CYS A 75 -10.95 7.87 -3.70
CA CYS A 75 -9.74 7.36 -3.05
C CYS A 75 -8.50 7.55 -3.95
N ILE A 76 -7.49 8.23 -3.42
CA ILE A 76 -6.16 8.33 -4.03
C ILE A 76 -5.36 7.10 -3.57
N GLN A 77 -4.95 6.25 -4.49
CA GLN A 77 -4.01 5.17 -4.19
C GLN A 77 -2.58 5.63 -4.53
N MET A 78 -1.73 5.73 -3.50
CA MET A 78 -0.38 6.28 -3.64
C MET A 78 0.64 5.55 -2.76
N SER A 79 1.91 5.83 -2.99
CA SER A 79 3.01 5.49 -2.10
C SER A 79 4.07 6.60 -2.13
N PRO A 80 4.68 6.98 -1.01
CA PRO A 80 5.81 7.92 -0.99
C PRO A 80 7.12 7.31 -1.50
N VAL A 81 7.19 5.97 -1.61
CA VAL A 81 8.39 5.24 -2.05
C VAL A 81 8.01 4.12 -3.02
N ALA A 82 8.35 4.30 -4.30
CA ALA A 82 7.86 3.43 -5.37
C ALA A 82 8.49 2.03 -5.39
N ILE A 83 9.81 1.96 -5.20
CA ILE A 83 10.63 0.77 -5.48
C ILE A 83 11.51 0.32 -4.31
N TRP A 84 11.36 0.95 -3.15
CA TRP A 84 12.11 0.63 -1.94
C TRP A 84 11.21 -0.14 -0.99
N CYS A 85 11.71 -1.28 -0.50
CA CYS A 85 11.03 -2.15 0.44
C CYS A 85 12.06 -3.08 1.09
N TRP A 86 11.88 -3.38 2.37
CA TRP A 86 12.74 -4.33 3.08
C TRP A 86 12.39 -5.80 2.86
N ASN A 87 11.36 -6.05 2.05
CA ASN A 87 10.89 -7.38 1.70
C ASN A 87 10.79 -7.58 0.18
N ARG A 88 11.14 -8.79 -0.25
CA ARG A 88 10.94 -9.30 -1.61
C ARG A 88 9.86 -10.38 -1.62
N CYS A 89 8.68 -10.06 -1.07
CA CYS A 89 7.61 -11.02 -0.85
C CYS A 89 7.19 -11.70 -2.16
N GLN A 90 6.88 -13.00 -2.09
CA GLN A 90 6.48 -13.79 -3.26
C GLN A 90 5.21 -13.23 -3.93
N HIS A 91 4.24 -12.81 -3.13
CA HIS A 91 2.94 -12.30 -3.58
C HIS A 91 2.95 -10.83 -4.06
N CYS A 92 4.04 -10.10 -3.85
CA CYS A 92 4.07 -8.66 -4.12
C CYS A 92 3.91 -8.40 -5.63
N TRP A 93 3.19 -7.35 -6.05
CA TRP A 93 3.11 -7.00 -7.48
C TRP A 93 4.21 -6.06 -7.94
N ARG A 94 4.96 -5.50 -6.98
CA ARG A 94 6.12 -4.63 -7.21
C ARG A 94 7.18 -5.37 -8.03
N VAL A 95 7.83 -4.63 -8.91
CA VAL A 95 9.05 -5.06 -9.59
C VAL A 95 10.17 -5.27 -8.57
N GLN A 96 10.74 -6.46 -8.54
CA GLN A 96 11.93 -6.79 -7.76
C GLN A 96 13.14 -6.87 -8.70
N PRO A 97 14.38 -6.68 -8.18
CA PRO A 97 15.62 -6.84 -8.94
C PRO A 97 15.64 -8.06 -9.86
N GLU A 98 15.23 -9.21 -9.32
CA GLU A 98 15.24 -10.49 -10.02
C GLU A 98 14.22 -10.58 -11.16
N ASP A 99 13.13 -9.81 -11.13
CA ASP A 99 12.09 -9.83 -12.17
C ASP A 99 12.56 -9.24 -13.50
N ILE A 100 13.56 -8.36 -13.44
CA ILE A 100 14.05 -7.58 -14.58
C ILE A 100 15.59 -7.67 -14.74
N GLY A 101 16.26 -8.53 -13.97
CA GLY A 101 17.68 -8.81 -14.10
C GLY A 101 18.60 -7.61 -13.82
N VAL A 102 18.21 -6.70 -12.92
CA VAL A 102 19.01 -5.53 -12.53
C VAL A 102 19.03 -5.37 -11.02
N HIS A 103 20.04 -4.68 -10.48
CA HIS A 103 20.18 -4.49 -9.03
C HIS A 103 20.20 -3.01 -8.64
N TRP A 104 19.54 -2.69 -7.52
CA TRP A 104 19.65 -1.40 -6.83
C TRP A 104 19.54 -1.61 -5.31
N ASP A 105 19.93 -0.61 -4.54
CA ASP A 105 19.69 -0.60 -3.10
C ASP A 105 18.20 -0.31 -2.81
N GLU A 106 17.46 -1.36 -2.48
CA GLU A 106 16.04 -1.31 -2.09
C GLU A 106 15.83 -0.90 -0.63
N THR A 107 16.88 -0.93 0.19
CA THR A 107 16.77 -0.76 1.64
C THR A 107 16.62 0.70 2.05
N LYS A 108 17.08 1.63 1.21
CA LYS A 108 17.08 3.05 1.52
C LYS A 108 16.69 3.90 0.31
N PRO A 109 15.59 4.67 0.40
CA PRO A 109 15.32 5.74 -0.55
C PRO A 109 16.47 6.76 -0.51
N PRO A 110 17.09 7.10 -1.66
CA PRO A 110 18.24 8.01 -1.70
C PRO A 110 17.88 9.46 -1.38
N VAL A 111 16.61 9.82 -1.52
CA VAL A 111 16.08 11.16 -1.23
C VAL A 111 14.77 11.03 -0.47
N VAL A 112 14.48 12.02 0.36
CA VAL A 112 13.19 12.15 1.07
C VAL A 112 12.52 13.41 0.55
N ASP A 113 11.45 13.24 -0.23
CA ASP A 113 10.68 14.36 -0.77
C ASP A 113 9.92 15.14 0.31
N ASP A 114 9.63 16.41 0.05
CA ASP A 114 8.80 17.23 0.92
C ASP A 114 7.36 16.66 0.94
N PRO A 115 6.77 16.41 2.13
CA PRO A 115 5.42 15.84 2.25
C PRO A 115 4.34 16.65 1.52
N SER A 116 4.44 17.99 1.56
CA SER A 116 3.48 18.88 0.89
C SER A 116 3.56 18.75 -0.64
N VAL A 117 4.75 18.52 -1.20
CA VAL A 117 4.93 18.23 -2.63
C VAL A 117 4.26 16.90 -2.99
N LEU A 118 4.50 15.84 -2.20
CA LEU A 118 3.91 14.53 -2.46
C LEU A 118 2.38 14.55 -2.37
N VAL A 119 1.81 15.20 -1.36
CA VAL A 119 0.34 15.31 -1.19
C VAL A 119 -0.29 16.13 -2.32
N GLU A 120 0.26 17.31 -2.63
CA GLU A 120 -0.34 18.17 -3.66
C GLU A 120 -0.19 17.57 -5.05
N GLU A 121 0.96 16.96 -5.34
CA GLU A 121 1.13 16.28 -6.62
C GLU A 121 0.27 15.03 -6.73
N SER A 122 0.05 14.27 -5.64
CA SER A 122 -0.82 13.10 -5.66
C SER A 122 -2.26 13.47 -6.00
N ILE A 123 -2.77 14.57 -5.41
CA ILE A 123 -4.10 15.12 -5.70
C ILE A 123 -4.17 15.62 -7.14
N ARG A 124 -3.15 16.36 -7.60
CA ARG A 124 -3.06 16.86 -8.98
C ARG A 124 -3.10 15.72 -10.00
N VAL A 125 -2.30 14.68 -9.78
CA VAL A 125 -2.22 13.50 -10.65
C VAL A 125 -3.50 12.69 -10.59
N HIS A 126 -4.10 12.50 -9.41
CA HIS A 126 -5.41 11.85 -9.29
C HIS A 126 -6.48 12.58 -10.11
N ARG A 127 -6.55 13.92 -10.01
CA ARG A 127 -7.46 14.73 -10.84
C ARG A 127 -7.20 14.59 -12.33
N GLN A 128 -5.94 14.52 -12.76
CA GLN A 128 -5.58 14.29 -14.16
C GLN A 128 -6.06 12.92 -14.66
N ILE A 129 -5.90 11.88 -13.84
CA ILE A 129 -6.41 10.53 -14.12
C ILE A 129 -7.94 10.57 -14.26
N MET A 130 -8.64 11.21 -13.31
CA MET A 130 -10.10 11.27 -13.30
C MET A 130 -10.68 12.14 -14.42
N ALA A 131 -9.97 13.19 -14.84
CA ALA A 131 -10.35 14.00 -16.00
C ALA A 131 -10.47 13.18 -17.29
N GLY A 132 -9.71 12.07 -17.42
CA GLY A 132 -9.84 11.14 -18.54
C GLY A 132 -11.22 10.48 -18.67
N PHE A 133 -12.05 10.49 -17.62
CA PHE A 133 -13.41 9.96 -17.65
C PHE A 133 -14.46 10.99 -18.11
N LYS A 134 -14.12 12.28 -18.19
CA LYS A 134 -15.08 13.34 -18.59
C LYS A 134 -15.56 13.20 -20.03
N GLY A 135 -14.75 12.60 -20.91
CA GLY A 135 -15.14 12.29 -22.29
C GLY A 135 -15.70 10.88 -22.49
N ASN A 136 -15.86 10.09 -21.42
CA ASN A 136 -16.29 8.71 -21.53
C ASN A 136 -17.82 8.61 -21.41
N PRO A 137 -18.55 8.18 -22.46
CA PRO A 137 -20.02 8.14 -22.45
C PRO A 137 -20.60 7.11 -21.49
N VAL A 138 -19.83 6.12 -21.03
CA VAL A 138 -20.29 5.11 -20.06
C VAL A 138 -19.94 5.47 -18.61
N ALA A 139 -19.22 6.56 -18.37
CA ALA A 139 -18.86 6.97 -17.01
C ALA A 139 -19.97 7.82 -16.37
N ASP A 140 -20.31 7.53 -15.12
CA ASP A 140 -21.16 8.39 -14.29
C ASP A 140 -20.43 9.71 -14.04
N GLN A 141 -20.90 10.76 -14.72
CA GLN A 141 -20.28 12.09 -14.65
C GLN A 141 -20.41 12.75 -13.27
N LYS A 142 -21.42 12.39 -12.46
CA LYS A 142 -21.54 12.87 -11.08
C LYS A 142 -20.41 12.29 -10.24
N MET A 143 -20.18 10.97 -10.33
CA MET A 143 -19.04 10.34 -9.63
C MET A 143 -17.69 10.84 -10.14
N VAL A 144 -17.54 11.11 -11.44
CA VAL A 144 -16.31 11.73 -11.97
C VAL A 144 -16.06 13.09 -11.30
N GLU A 145 -17.08 13.93 -11.19
CA GLU A 145 -16.96 15.26 -10.56
C GLU A 145 -16.70 15.16 -9.05
N GLU A 146 -17.32 14.21 -8.35
CA GLU A 146 -17.00 13.90 -6.95
C GLU A 146 -15.54 13.43 -6.77
N ALA A 147 -15.02 12.63 -7.71
CA ALA A 147 -13.66 12.13 -7.70
C ALA A 147 -12.61 13.23 -7.95
N MET A 148 -12.99 14.36 -8.56
CA MET A 148 -12.12 15.55 -8.64
C MET A 148 -11.83 16.15 -7.25
N ASN A 149 -12.63 15.79 -6.25
CA ASN A 149 -12.51 16.19 -4.85
C ASN A 149 -12.34 14.92 -3.97
N PRO A 150 -11.15 14.30 -3.99
CA PRO A 150 -10.90 13.07 -3.25
C PRO A 150 -11.08 13.27 -1.74
N LYS A 151 -11.48 12.21 -1.05
CA LYS A 151 -11.74 12.19 0.40
C LYS A 151 -10.86 11.22 1.17
N HIS A 152 -10.21 10.30 0.46
CA HIS A 152 -9.41 9.26 1.07
C HIS A 152 -8.05 9.13 0.38
N ALA A 153 -6.99 8.88 1.14
CA ALA A 153 -5.66 8.55 0.63
C ALA A 153 -5.24 7.17 1.16
N ALA A 154 -5.16 6.20 0.26
CA ALA A 154 -4.61 4.88 0.53
C ALA A 154 -3.10 4.91 0.26
N ILE A 155 -2.31 4.98 1.33
CA ILE A 155 -0.85 4.94 1.33
C ILE A 155 -0.42 3.47 1.35
N SER A 156 -0.61 2.81 0.20
CA SER A 156 -0.57 1.35 0.11
C SER A 156 -0.27 0.80 -1.28
N LEU A 157 0.26 1.62 -2.19
CA LEU A 157 0.32 1.25 -3.61
C LEU A 157 1.44 0.24 -3.91
N THR A 158 2.67 0.53 -3.49
CA THR A 158 3.87 -0.27 -3.73
C THR A 158 4.97 0.22 -2.78
N GLY A 159 6.03 -0.58 -2.60
CA GLY A 159 7.10 -0.28 -1.65
C GLY A 159 6.66 -0.43 -0.20
N GLU A 160 7.57 -0.14 0.74
CA GLU A 160 7.27 -0.06 2.17
C GLU A 160 7.18 1.40 2.59
N PRO A 161 5.97 1.96 2.83
CA PRO A 161 5.80 3.38 3.10
C PRO A 161 6.55 3.86 4.34
N LEU A 162 6.84 3.00 5.32
CA LEU A 162 7.65 3.39 6.49
C LEU A 162 9.14 3.65 6.17
N LEU A 163 9.61 3.34 4.97
CA LEU A 163 10.93 3.79 4.51
C LEU A 163 10.95 5.30 4.18
N TYR A 164 9.78 5.92 4.04
CA TYR A 164 9.65 7.36 4.03
C TYR A 164 9.60 7.89 5.48
N THR A 165 10.74 8.36 5.99
CA THR A 165 10.91 8.74 7.40
C THR A 165 10.03 9.91 7.86
N ARG A 166 9.41 10.65 6.94
CA ARG A 166 8.47 11.75 7.24
C ARG A 166 7.00 11.33 7.09
N ILE A 167 6.67 10.06 7.33
CA ILE A 167 5.32 9.53 7.12
C ILE A 167 4.25 10.25 7.96
N GLY A 168 4.56 10.63 9.21
CA GLY A 168 3.66 11.43 10.06
C GLY A 168 3.34 12.81 9.45
N ASP A 169 4.34 13.49 8.88
CA ASP A 169 4.11 14.75 8.17
C ASP A 169 3.25 14.58 6.92
N LEU A 170 3.45 13.49 6.17
CA LEU A 170 2.64 13.16 5.00
C LEU A 170 1.17 12.96 5.36
N ILE A 171 0.92 12.22 6.44
CA ILE A 171 -0.42 11.99 6.99
C ILE A 171 -1.05 13.34 7.39
N ARG A 172 -0.30 14.16 8.14
CA ARG A 172 -0.75 15.49 8.56
C ARG A 172 -1.10 16.39 7.38
N GLU A 173 -0.33 16.35 6.30
CA GLU A 173 -0.62 17.12 5.09
C GLU A 173 -1.92 16.67 4.40
N TYR A 174 -2.26 15.38 4.38
CA TYR A 174 -3.58 14.93 3.92
C TYR A 174 -4.70 15.40 4.86
N HIS A 175 -4.50 15.28 6.18
CA HIS A 175 -5.50 15.68 7.18
C HIS A 175 -5.83 17.17 7.13
N LYS A 176 -4.83 18.04 6.92
CA LYS A 176 -5.04 19.49 6.68
C LYS A 176 -5.97 19.81 5.51
N ARG A 177 -6.13 18.87 4.57
CA ARG A 177 -7.00 18.98 3.39
C ARG A 177 -8.33 18.26 3.55
N GLY A 178 -8.62 17.75 4.75
CA GLY A 178 -9.83 16.98 5.05
C GLY A 178 -9.89 15.64 4.31
N ILE A 179 -8.71 15.05 4.03
CA ILE A 179 -8.59 13.73 3.38
C ILE A 179 -8.17 12.73 4.46
N THR A 180 -8.98 11.69 4.68
CA THR A 180 -8.66 10.59 5.60
C THR A 180 -7.55 9.72 5.03
N THR A 181 -6.72 9.12 5.88
CA THR A 181 -5.55 8.35 5.47
C THR A 181 -5.61 6.89 5.91
N PHE A 182 -5.20 6.00 5.01
CA PHE A 182 -5.10 4.56 5.24
C PHE A 182 -3.66 4.15 4.98
N LEU A 183 -2.88 3.92 6.05
CA LEU A 183 -1.49 3.50 5.95
C LEU A 183 -1.41 1.97 5.99
N VAL A 184 -0.80 1.36 4.97
CA VAL A 184 -0.57 -0.09 4.92
C VAL A 184 0.91 -0.36 4.93
N THR A 185 1.39 -1.11 5.91
CA THR A 185 2.81 -1.45 6.11
C THR A 185 3.00 -2.93 6.39
N HIS A 186 4.19 -3.47 6.13
CA HIS A 186 4.62 -4.75 6.68
C HIS A 186 5.13 -4.66 8.12
N GLY A 187 5.20 -3.45 8.71
CA GLY A 187 5.62 -3.26 10.11
C GLY A 187 7.11 -3.46 10.33
N THR A 188 7.95 -3.24 9.32
CA THR A 188 9.39 -3.47 9.44
C THR A 188 10.17 -2.29 10.04
N ARG A 189 9.47 -1.21 10.45
CA ARG A 189 10.04 0.02 11.01
C ARG A 189 9.23 0.50 12.22
N PRO A 190 9.25 -0.26 13.35
CA PRO A 190 8.58 0.15 14.58
C PRO A 190 9.07 1.51 15.08
N ASP A 191 10.34 1.84 14.85
CA ASP A 191 10.96 3.13 15.19
C ASP A 191 10.28 4.32 14.50
N VAL A 192 9.87 4.16 13.23
CA VAL A 192 9.16 5.21 12.50
C VAL A 192 7.73 5.34 13.01
N LEU A 193 7.06 4.21 13.27
CA LEU A 193 5.69 4.20 13.80
C LEU A 193 5.60 4.81 15.19
N ALA A 194 6.53 4.47 16.09
CA ALA A 194 6.58 5.02 17.44
C ALA A 194 6.83 6.54 17.46
N GLY A 195 7.43 7.08 16.40
CA GLY A 195 7.77 8.50 16.28
C GLY A 195 6.78 9.34 15.47
N ILE A 196 5.61 8.83 15.06
CA ILE A 196 4.65 9.65 14.32
C ILE A 196 3.85 10.55 15.26
N ASP A 197 3.85 11.85 14.98
CA ASP A 197 3.06 12.84 15.72
C ASP A 197 1.60 12.95 15.22
N GLU A 198 1.26 12.29 14.11
CA GLU A 198 -0.07 12.27 13.51
C GLU A 198 -0.37 10.86 13.05
N GLU A 199 -1.33 10.20 13.70
CA GLU A 199 -1.76 8.85 13.35
C GLU A 199 -2.59 8.87 12.06
N PRO A 200 -2.53 7.81 11.22
CA PRO A 200 -3.42 7.69 10.09
C PRO A 200 -4.88 7.55 10.56
N THR A 201 -5.86 7.79 9.69
CA THR A 201 -7.27 7.49 10.03
C THR A 201 -7.48 6.00 10.31
N GLN A 202 -6.72 5.13 9.64
CA GLN A 202 -6.69 3.70 9.92
C GLN A 202 -5.32 3.10 9.55
N LEU A 203 -4.74 2.32 10.46
CA LEU A 203 -3.43 1.68 10.30
C LEU A 203 -3.60 0.20 9.97
N TYR A 204 -2.93 -0.27 8.93
CA TYR A 204 -2.95 -1.65 8.47
C TYR A 204 -1.57 -2.28 8.58
N LEU A 205 -1.51 -3.43 9.25
CA LEU A 205 -0.38 -4.34 9.21
C LEU A 205 -0.70 -5.48 8.22
N SER A 206 0.08 -5.60 7.14
CA SER A 206 -0.04 -6.69 6.17
C SER A 206 0.73 -7.90 6.66
N LEU A 207 0.03 -9.03 6.83
CA LEU A 207 0.57 -10.28 7.32
C LEU A 207 0.34 -11.40 6.30
N GLU A 208 1.40 -12.13 6.01
CA GLU A 208 1.34 -13.36 5.21
C GLU A 208 1.94 -14.54 5.96
N ALA A 209 2.93 -14.27 6.81
CA ALA A 209 3.58 -15.25 7.67
C ALA A 209 3.18 -15.05 9.14
N TRP A 210 3.24 -16.14 9.89
CA TRP A 210 2.87 -16.20 11.31
C TRP A 210 4.03 -16.61 12.22
N SER A 211 5.20 -16.86 11.65
CA SER A 211 6.42 -17.25 12.36
C SER A 211 7.65 -16.74 11.63
N ARG A 212 8.80 -16.69 12.33
CA ARG A 212 10.08 -16.28 11.76
C ARG A 212 10.42 -17.09 10.51
N GLU A 213 10.32 -18.41 10.60
CA GLU A 213 10.65 -19.32 9.51
C GLU A 213 9.82 -19.00 8.25
N LYS A 214 8.50 -18.90 8.42
CA LYS A 214 7.57 -18.60 7.32
C LYS A 214 7.76 -17.19 6.75
N TYR A 215 8.17 -16.25 7.59
CA TYR A 215 8.48 -14.90 7.13
C TYR A 215 9.76 -14.86 6.28
N LEU A 216 10.81 -15.58 6.70
CA LEU A 216 12.04 -15.72 5.91
C LEU A 216 11.76 -16.41 4.57
N GLU A 217 10.93 -17.45 4.59
CA GLU A 217 10.51 -18.21 3.40
C GLU A 217 9.74 -17.33 2.40
N PHE A 218 8.69 -16.64 2.85
CA PHE A 218 7.71 -16.02 1.95
C PHE A 218 7.89 -14.52 1.76
N ASN A 219 8.22 -13.78 2.82
CA ASN A 219 8.42 -12.34 2.75
C ASN A 219 9.82 -12.00 2.23
N ARG A 220 10.78 -12.95 2.29
CA ARG A 220 12.17 -12.81 1.79
C ARG A 220 12.77 -11.46 2.18
N PRO A 221 12.94 -11.19 3.48
CA PRO A 221 13.50 -9.93 3.93
C PRO A 221 14.93 -9.76 3.42
N ILE A 222 15.27 -8.53 3.05
CA ILE A 222 16.61 -8.14 2.58
C ILE A 222 17.42 -7.39 3.64
N VAL A 223 16.93 -7.38 4.88
CA VAL A 223 17.58 -6.81 6.06
C VAL A 223 17.56 -7.81 7.21
N PRO A 224 18.57 -7.81 8.09
CA PRO A 224 18.59 -8.67 9.26
C PRO A 224 17.47 -8.30 10.25
N ARG A 225 17.06 -9.27 11.08
CA ARG A 225 16.06 -9.08 12.16
C ARG A 225 14.69 -8.55 11.69
N ALA A 226 14.38 -8.56 10.40
CA ALA A 226 13.11 -8.02 9.89
C ALA A 226 11.88 -8.61 10.60
N TRP A 227 11.84 -9.92 10.87
CA TRP A 227 10.75 -10.53 11.62
C TRP A 227 10.62 -9.98 13.04
N ASP A 228 11.73 -9.75 13.74
CA ASP A 228 11.71 -9.21 15.10
C ASP A 228 11.13 -7.80 15.11
N LEU A 229 11.46 -6.98 14.11
CA LEU A 229 10.91 -5.64 13.94
C LEU A 229 9.39 -5.66 13.67
N VAL A 230 8.90 -6.67 12.94
CA VAL A 230 7.45 -6.87 12.75
C VAL A 230 6.78 -7.23 14.07
N VAL A 231 7.38 -8.09 14.88
CA VAL A 231 6.87 -8.43 16.22
C VAL A 231 6.89 -7.21 17.15
N GLU A 232 7.97 -6.43 17.16
CA GLU A 232 8.05 -5.16 17.90
C GLU A 232 6.95 -4.17 17.43
N THR A 233 6.64 -4.14 16.12
CA THR A 233 5.50 -3.36 15.62
C THR A 233 4.18 -3.89 16.15
N ILE A 234 3.97 -5.21 16.13
CA ILE A 234 2.75 -5.86 16.67
C ILE A 234 2.54 -5.49 18.15
N GLU A 235 3.60 -5.51 18.95
CA GLU A 235 3.57 -5.10 20.37
C GLU A 235 3.28 -3.61 20.56
N LEU A 236 3.65 -2.76 19.58
CA LEU A 236 3.41 -1.32 19.59
C LEU A 236 1.95 -0.98 19.22
N LEU A 237 1.27 -1.77 18.39
CA LEU A 237 -0.05 -1.44 17.84
C LEU A 237 -1.14 -1.10 18.87
N PRO A 238 -1.22 -1.73 20.06
CA PRO A 238 -2.16 -1.35 21.11
C PRO A 238 -2.02 0.10 21.61
N SER A 239 -0.89 0.77 21.35
CA SER A 239 -0.67 2.17 21.75
C SER A 239 -1.33 3.20 20.83
N PHE A 240 -1.79 2.78 19.64
CA PHE A 240 -2.43 3.66 18.66
C PHE A 240 -3.89 3.95 19.04
N LYS A 241 -4.33 5.18 18.81
CA LYS A 241 -5.74 5.60 18.95
C LYS A 241 -6.56 5.28 17.70
N ALA A 242 -5.92 5.35 16.54
CA ALA A 242 -6.52 4.99 15.27
C ALA A 242 -6.86 3.49 15.24
N PRO A 243 -7.96 3.10 14.59
CA PRO A 243 -8.25 1.70 14.37
C PRO A 243 -7.07 0.99 13.68
N THR A 244 -6.64 -0.12 14.26
CA THR A 244 -5.57 -0.98 13.74
C THR A 244 -6.17 -2.22 13.08
N VAL A 245 -5.62 -2.61 11.94
CA VAL A 245 -6.13 -3.71 11.13
C VAL A 245 -5.04 -4.69 10.80
N TYR A 246 -5.26 -5.96 11.12
CA TYR A 246 -4.43 -7.04 10.63
C TYR A 246 -5.02 -7.52 9.33
N ARG A 247 -4.33 -7.27 8.22
CA ARG A 247 -4.75 -7.77 6.92
C ARG A 247 -3.94 -9.00 6.57
N ILE A 248 -4.55 -10.15 6.76
CA ILE A 248 -3.99 -11.45 6.40
C ILE A 248 -4.26 -11.69 4.92
N THR A 249 -3.21 -11.66 4.10
CA THR A 249 -3.33 -12.09 2.70
C THR A 249 -3.23 -13.61 2.67
N LEU A 250 -4.34 -14.29 2.37
CA LEU A 250 -4.43 -15.75 2.30
C LEU A 250 -3.91 -16.26 0.95
N ILE A 251 -2.96 -17.17 0.99
CA ILE A 251 -2.30 -17.80 -0.16
C ILE A 251 -2.45 -19.31 -0.02
N LYS A 252 -3.14 -19.90 -0.99
CA LYS A 252 -3.39 -21.33 -1.04
C LYS A 252 -2.08 -22.11 -1.18
N GLY A 253 -1.91 -23.13 -0.35
CA GLY A 253 -0.69 -23.94 -0.26
C GLY A 253 0.45 -23.30 0.53
N PHE A 254 0.20 -22.22 1.27
CA PHE A 254 1.20 -21.58 2.12
C PHE A 254 0.67 -21.30 3.53
N ASN A 255 -0.32 -20.41 3.67
CA ASN A 255 -0.83 -19.96 4.97
C ASN A 255 -2.31 -20.30 5.18
N ASP A 256 -2.82 -21.30 4.46
CA ASP A 256 -4.17 -21.84 4.50
C ASP A 256 -4.31 -23.09 5.39
N THR A 257 -3.45 -23.21 6.41
CA THR A 257 -3.35 -24.39 7.29
C THR A 257 -3.79 -24.09 8.72
N SER A 258 -4.13 -25.12 9.49
CA SER A 258 -4.44 -24.99 10.92
C SER A 258 -3.24 -24.51 11.75
N GLU A 259 -2.01 -24.75 11.30
CA GLU A 259 -0.80 -24.21 11.94
C GLU A 259 -0.74 -22.68 11.77
N ALA A 260 -1.04 -22.19 10.57
CA ALA A 260 -1.11 -20.76 10.29
C ALA A 260 -2.15 -20.06 11.16
N ILE A 261 -3.34 -20.68 11.34
CA ILE A 261 -4.39 -20.17 12.23
C ILE A 261 -3.86 -19.98 13.64
N LYS A 262 -3.23 -21.00 14.24
CA LYS A 262 -2.65 -20.91 15.59
C LYS A 262 -1.55 -19.85 15.69
N GLY A 263 -0.77 -19.67 14.64
CA GLY A 263 0.25 -18.63 14.57
C GLY A 263 -0.35 -17.23 14.51
N PHE A 264 -1.29 -16.98 13.60
CA PHE A 264 -1.96 -15.69 13.48
C PHE A 264 -2.73 -15.33 14.75
N ARG A 265 -3.41 -16.31 15.37
CA ARG A 265 -4.06 -16.14 16.68
C ARG A 265 -3.09 -15.51 17.70
N LYS A 266 -1.89 -16.07 17.86
CA LYS A 266 -0.88 -15.53 18.81
C LYS A 266 -0.50 -14.09 18.49
N LEU A 267 -0.32 -13.75 17.21
CA LEU A 267 0.02 -12.38 16.81
C LEU A 267 -1.13 -11.40 17.08
N ILE A 268 -2.38 -11.87 16.89
CA ILE A 268 -3.60 -11.11 17.16
C ILE A 268 -3.77 -10.89 18.66
N GLU A 269 -3.52 -11.91 19.48
CA GLU A 269 -3.55 -11.79 20.95
C GLU A 269 -2.52 -10.74 21.47
N ILE A 270 -1.34 -10.65 20.85
CA ILE A 270 -0.32 -9.67 21.23
C ILE A 270 -0.73 -8.24 20.88
N GLY A 271 -1.09 -7.99 19.61
CA GLY A 271 -1.33 -6.61 19.14
C GLY A 271 -2.78 -6.14 19.19
N ASN A 272 -3.72 -7.02 19.54
CA ASN A 272 -5.14 -6.75 19.78
C ASN A 272 -5.76 -5.76 18.76
N PRO A 273 -5.73 -6.06 17.45
CA PRO A 273 -6.19 -5.14 16.43
C PRO A 273 -7.70 -4.91 16.52
N THR A 274 -8.15 -3.73 16.07
CA THR A 274 -9.58 -3.42 15.96
C THR A 274 -10.30 -4.36 14.99
N TYR A 275 -9.66 -4.68 13.86
CA TYR A 275 -10.22 -5.56 12.84
C TYR A 275 -9.19 -6.57 12.33
N VAL A 276 -9.66 -7.75 11.94
CA VAL A 276 -8.89 -8.74 11.19
C VAL A 276 -9.54 -8.92 9.83
N GLU A 277 -8.82 -8.56 8.76
CA GLU A 277 -9.24 -8.77 7.38
C GLU A 277 -8.53 -10.00 6.80
N VAL A 278 -9.25 -11.09 6.51
CA VAL A 278 -8.72 -12.20 5.71
C VAL A 278 -9.07 -11.96 4.25
N LYS A 279 -8.06 -11.90 3.39
CA LYS A 279 -8.23 -11.54 1.98
C LYS A 279 -7.45 -12.48 1.07
N ALA A 280 -8.09 -12.99 0.01
CA ALA A 280 -7.41 -13.77 -1.01
C ALA A 280 -6.22 -12.99 -1.64
N TYR A 281 -5.10 -13.68 -1.80
CA TYR A 281 -4.11 -13.30 -2.80
C TYR A 281 -4.75 -13.29 -4.20
N MET A 282 -4.39 -12.30 -5.00
CA MET A 282 -4.85 -12.18 -6.39
C MET A 282 -3.64 -12.25 -7.34
N TYR A 283 -3.72 -13.11 -8.35
CA TYR A 283 -2.66 -13.37 -9.33
C TYR A 283 -2.46 -12.20 -10.32
N MET A 284 -1.61 -11.22 -9.97
CA MET A 284 -1.46 -9.96 -10.71
C MET A 284 -0.02 -9.41 -10.69
N GLY A 285 0.30 -8.51 -11.64
CA GLY A 285 1.61 -7.85 -11.71
C GLY A 285 2.78 -8.84 -11.75
N TYR A 286 3.89 -8.49 -11.11
CA TYR A 286 5.08 -9.35 -11.05
C TYR A 286 4.94 -10.55 -10.11
N SER A 287 3.90 -10.67 -9.27
CA SER A 287 3.72 -11.92 -8.51
C SER A 287 3.45 -13.12 -9.43
N ARG A 288 3.06 -12.85 -10.68
CA ARG A 288 2.79 -13.86 -11.70
C ARG A 288 4.02 -14.66 -12.15
N SER A 289 5.23 -14.12 -11.96
CA SER A 289 6.50 -14.83 -12.20
C SER A 289 6.92 -15.70 -11.01
N ARG A 290 6.32 -15.49 -9.84
CA ARG A 290 6.73 -16.07 -8.55
C ARG A 290 5.75 -17.11 -8.00
N LEU A 291 4.45 -16.86 -8.19
CA LEU A 291 3.36 -17.73 -7.74
C LEU A 291 2.59 -18.27 -8.96
N LYS A 292 1.67 -19.20 -8.71
CA LYS A 292 0.77 -19.77 -9.72
C LYS A 292 -0.66 -19.27 -9.53
N PRO A 293 -1.52 -19.34 -10.57
CA PRO A 293 -2.96 -19.07 -10.41
C PRO A 293 -3.60 -19.90 -9.30
N ASP A 294 -3.18 -21.15 -9.13
CA ASP A 294 -3.70 -22.08 -8.10
C ASP A 294 -3.40 -21.63 -6.66
N ASN A 295 -2.49 -20.67 -6.46
CA ASN A 295 -2.24 -20.08 -5.15
C ASN A 295 -3.30 -19.05 -4.75
N MET A 296 -4.22 -18.67 -5.65
CA MET A 296 -5.36 -17.80 -5.36
C MET A 296 -6.50 -18.64 -4.76
N PRO A 297 -6.84 -18.46 -3.48
CA PRO A 297 -7.95 -19.20 -2.88
C PRO A 297 -9.30 -18.70 -3.42
N SER A 298 -10.30 -19.60 -3.44
CA SER A 298 -11.68 -19.23 -3.72
C SER A 298 -12.26 -18.39 -2.58
N HIS A 299 -13.40 -17.73 -2.82
CA HIS A 299 -14.07 -16.98 -1.77
C HIS A 299 -14.56 -17.90 -0.63
N GLU A 300 -15.03 -19.11 -0.95
CA GLU A 300 -15.43 -20.10 0.04
C GLU A 300 -14.25 -20.54 0.91
N GLU A 301 -13.07 -20.73 0.32
CA GLU A 301 -11.85 -21.08 1.07
C GLU A 301 -11.42 -19.95 2.02
N VAL A 302 -11.49 -18.69 1.56
CA VAL A 302 -11.23 -17.52 2.41
C VAL A 302 -12.21 -17.46 3.58
N LYS A 303 -13.51 -17.67 3.30
CA LYS A 303 -14.55 -17.64 4.33
C LYS A 303 -14.34 -18.74 5.36
N ALA A 304 -14.09 -19.97 4.92
CA ALA A 304 -13.84 -21.10 5.81
C ALA A 304 -12.59 -20.90 6.68
N PHE A 305 -11.53 -20.28 6.13
CA PHE A 305 -10.36 -19.91 6.93
C PHE A 305 -10.69 -18.83 7.97
N ALA A 306 -11.42 -17.79 7.56
CA ALA A 306 -11.81 -16.69 8.44
C ALA A 306 -12.72 -17.15 9.59
N GLU A 307 -13.67 -18.06 9.33
CA GLU A 307 -14.54 -18.65 10.34
C GLU A 307 -13.72 -19.42 11.39
N LYS A 308 -12.81 -20.30 10.96
CA LYS A 308 -11.94 -21.03 11.89
C LYS A 308 -11.00 -20.13 12.67
N LEU A 309 -10.48 -19.07 12.04
CA LEU A 309 -9.64 -18.10 12.73
C LEU A 309 -10.44 -17.34 13.79
N ALA A 310 -11.68 -16.95 13.49
CA ALA A 310 -12.56 -16.30 14.45
C ALA A 310 -12.88 -17.22 15.65
N GLU A 311 -13.20 -18.49 15.40
CA GLU A 311 -13.43 -19.49 16.47
C GLU A 311 -12.24 -19.65 17.41
N GLU A 312 -11.02 -19.57 16.88
CA GLU A 312 -9.78 -19.70 17.67
C GLU A 312 -9.43 -18.45 18.47
N ILE A 313 -9.83 -17.26 18.02
CA ILE A 313 -9.57 -16.00 18.73
C ILE A 313 -10.57 -15.79 19.87
N GLY A 314 -11.81 -16.27 19.72
CA GLY A 314 -12.92 -16.01 20.64
C GLY A 314 -13.63 -14.69 20.37
#